data_AF-A0A1W0E8G6-F1
#
_entry.id   AF-A0A1W0E8G6-F1
#
_cell.length_a   1.000
_cell.length_b   1.000
_cell.length_c   1.000
_cell.angle_alpha   90.00
_cell.angle_beta   90.00
_cell.angle_gamma   90.00
#
_symmetry.space_group_name_H-M   'P 1'
#
loop_
_entity.id
_entity.type
_entity.pdbx_description
1 polymer ?
#
loop_
_entity_poly.entity_id
_entity_poly.type
_entity_poly.pdbx_seq_one_letter_code
_entity_poly.pdbx_strand_id
1 'polypeptide(L)'
;MGIEKEIDEIFLHKANKTTDDVKIKNLQSYTEKLEEIKPHLSLISEKVKDLKTPFQIYNIQLEALAKDLEVIQDKNNELEEKLTKDKMVFEKLTNLVSALNIDESHLQVLDNGSFLKTNDLVKMQEALSILSGFDVENFTLRVVQDVKQKVVLCQRNFYKRFVNFLNKSFIKTESTGELKVHKDFYTKIKQYDFIFNNSKNFEDCFELVFGAYILHSKKLYDHEFKGHLKTIEKLLDDEGKLGVAIEILFKSYKSLLGCELNFISNLMQDEDIGNKGIKEIFKNVNVMLFDFIDELFKKSRIVTIISLSSVIKASEEEQSEVPFLKNFDQECKRKFLLLQDLFIKDEEIFIKKTYNIAGLTKLFEQEDLIDLKTKMFDLYIERISKRVSDYTLSKLIDRYKLIYTIQLPPDMCKKGMKYDERKEFVCEEIEKRFEKKLLDEIFETEKINKELLKKIVVKIKQNEPKYKAAENKLILLTKEFLLPHVDDKEKHEIEKLLL
;
A
#
# COMPACT_ATOMS: atom_id res chain seq x y z
N MET A 1 -65.37 -72.16 62.31
CA MET A 1 -64.99 -73.17 63.32
C MET A 1 -65.81 -73.12 64.63
N GLY A 2 -66.92 -72.37 64.73
CA GLY A 2 -67.83 -72.44 65.89
C GLY A 2 -69.11 -73.24 65.66
N ILE A 3 -69.54 -73.36 64.40
CA ILE A 3 -70.79 -74.01 64.01
C ILE A 3 -70.67 -75.55 64.02
N GLU A 4 -69.47 -76.09 63.73
CA GLU A 4 -69.24 -77.54 63.72
C GLU A 4 -69.38 -78.17 65.11
N LYS A 5 -69.02 -77.45 66.19
CA LYS A 5 -69.19 -77.96 67.57
C LYS A 5 -70.64 -77.95 68.04
N GLU A 6 -71.44 -76.96 67.64
CA GLU A 6 -72.87 -76.91 67.96
C GLU A 6 -73.66 -77.99 67.20
N ILE A 7 -73.23 -78.35 65.99
CA ILE A 7 -73.83 -79.43 65.22
C ILE A 7 -73.47 -80.79 65.85
N ASP A 8 -72.21 -81.02 66.24
CA ASP A 8 -71.80 -82.28 66.85
C ASP A 8 -72.44 -82.56 68.23
N GLU A 9 -72.72 -81.52 69.04
CA GLU A 9 -73.45 -81.68 70.31
C GLU A 9 -74.90 -82.14 70.13
N ILE A 10 -75.57 -81.78 69.02
CA ILE A 10 -76.96 -82.15 68.75
C ILE A 10 -77.08 -83.61 68.29
N PHE A 11 -76.07 -84.14 67.60
CA PHE A 11 -76.20 -85.43 66.90
C PHE A 11 -75.60 -86.63 67.62
N LEU A 12 -74.64 -86.46 68.55
CA LEU A 12 -73.83 -87.61 69.01
C LEU A 12 -73.98 -88.02 70.48
N HIS A 13 -74.46 -87.18 71.41
CA HIS A 13 -74.50 -87.59 72.83
C HIS A 13 -75.74 -87.15 73.64
N LYS A 14 -76.87 -87.83 73.38
CA LYS A 14 -77.75 -88.45 74.41
C LYS A 14 -78.94 -89.10 73.70
N ALA A 15 -78.72 -90.34 73.25
CA ALA A 15 -79.78 -91.27 72.89
C ALA A 15 -80.58 -91.68 74.14
N ASN A 16 -81.37 -90.74 74.67
CA ASN A 16 -82.41 -91.02 75.65
C ASN A 16 -83.75 -90.87 74.95
N LYS A 17 -84.31 -92.05 74.61
CA LYS A 17 -85.67 -92.34 74.10
C LYS A 17 -86.57 -91.10 73.93
N THR A 18 -86.46 -90.44 72.79
CA THR A 18 -87.55 -89.63 72.23
C THR A 18 -88.14 -90.42 71.06
N THR A 19 -89.46 -90.55 71.08
CA THR A 19 -90.28 -91.32 70.15
C THR A 19 -90.01 -90.94 68.70
N ASP A 20 -90.19 -91.89 67.77
CA ASP A 20 -90.01 -91.72 66.31
C ASP A 20 -90.71 -90.45 65.76
N ASP A 21 -91.77 -89.99 66.43
CA ASP A 21 -92.51 -88.77 66.12
C ASP A 21 -91.69 -87.46 66.17
N VAL A 22 -90.66 -87.35 67.03
CA VAL A 22 -89.90 -86.09 67.18
C VAL A 22 -88.85 -85.93 66.07
N LYS A 23 -88.25 -87.03 65.61
CA LYS A 23 -87.33 -87.02 64.45
C LYS A 23 -88.09 -86.73 63.15
N ILE A 24 -89.28 -87.31 63.00
CA ILE A 24 -90.15 -87.05 61.85
C ILE A 24 -90.62 -85.59 61.84
N LYS A 25 -91.01 -85.01 62.98
CA LYS A 25 -91.38 -83.59 63.07
C LYS A 25 -90.22 -82.63 62.77
N ASN A 26 -89.01 -82.92 63.24
CA ASN A 26 -87.86 -82.06 62.94
C ASN A 26 -87.46 -82.13 61.46
N LEU A 27 -87.45 -83.34 60.87
CA LEU A 27 -87.24 -83.51 59.43
C LEU A 27 -88.32 -82.80 58.62
N GLN A 28 -89.60 -82.97 58.99
CA GLN A 28 -90.73 -82.25 58.39
C GLN A 28 -90.53 -80.74 58.46
N SER A 29 -90.18 -80.18 59.63
CA SER A 29 -89.94 -78.73 59.78
C SER A 29 -88.76 -78.22 58.96
N TYR A 30 -87.73 -79.05 58.74
CA TYR A 30 -86.60 -78.70 57.89
C TYR A 30 -86.93 -78.81 56.41
N THR A 31 -87.69 -79.82 55.97
CA THR A 31 -88.24 -79.89 54.60
C THR A 31 -89.23 -78.78 54.32
N GLU A 32 -90.07 -78.39 55.27
CA GLU A 32 -90.99 -77.25 55.14
C GLU A 32 -90.22 -75.94 55.00
N LYS A 33 -89.19 -75.71 55.83
CA LYS A 33 -88.31 -74.54 55.67
C LYS A 33 -87.51 -74.58 54.36
N LEU A 34 -87.11 -75.76 53.89
CA LEU A 34 -86.44 -75.90 52.60
C LEU A 34 -87.41 -75.62 51.44
N GLU A 35 -88.66 -76.09 51.54
CA GLU A 35 -89.74 -75.79 50.61
C GLU A 35 -90.10 -74.30 50.59
N GLU A 36 -89.99 -73.59 51.72
CA GLU A 36 -90.15 -72.13 51.78
C GLU A 36 -88.97 -71.37 51.14
N ILE A 37 -87.72 -71.85 51.29
CA ILE A 37 -86.53 -71.15 50.77
C ILE A 37 -86.32 -71.43 49.27
N LYS A 38 -86.67 -72.62 48.79
CA LYS A 38 -86.52 -73.03 47.38
C LYS A 38 -87.15 -72.05 46.38
N PRO A 39 -88.39 -71.56 46.55
CA PRO A 39 -88.97 -70.57 45.64
C PRO A 39 -88.19 -69.25 45.68
N HIS A 40 -87.70 -68.80 46.84
CA HIS A 40 -86.87 -67.59 46.92
C HIS A 40 -85.52 -67.74 46.18
N LEU A 41 -84.86 -68.89 46.29
CA LEU A 41 -83.65 -69.20 45.52
C LEU A 41 -83.92 -69.29 44.02
N SER A 42 -85.09 -69.81 43.65
CA SER A 42 -85.55 -69.90 42.26
C SER A 42 -85.75 -68.51 41.67
N LEU A 43 -86.38 -67.62 42.44
CA LEU A 43 -86.67 -66.23 42.09
C LEU A 43 -85.39 -65.39 42.01
N ILE A 44 -84.40 -65.63 42.89
CA ILE A 44 -83.07 -65.00 42.80
C ILE A 44 -82.32 -65.51 41.56
N SER A 45 -82.33 -66.82 41.31
CA SER A 45 -81.72 -67.41 40.10
C SER A 45 -82.34 -66.84 38.82
N GLU A 46 -83.67 -66.69 38.80
CA GLU A 46 -84.40 -66.13 37.67
C GLU A 46 -84.04 -64.65 37.47
N LYS A 47 -84.05 -63.85 38.53
CA LYS A 47 -83.58 -62.45 38.49
C LYS A 47 -82.12 -62.32 38.04
N VAL A 48 -81.24 -63.22 38.44
CA VAL A 48 -79.83 -63.24 38.02
C VAL A 48 -79.71 -63.61 36.53
N LYS A 49 -80.54 -64.53 36.04
CA LYS A 49 -80.63 -64.84 34.61
C LYS A 49 -81.18 -63.66 33.82
N ASP A 50 -82.19 -62.96 34.33
CA ASP A 50 -82.75 -61.76 33.72
C ASP A 50 -81.75 -60.60 33.68
N LEU A 51 -80.84 -60.50 34.66
CA LEU A 51 -79.75 -59.52 34.69
C LEU A 51 -78.58 -59.85 33.76
N LYS A 52 -78.42 -61.12 33.38
CA LYS A 52 -77.31 -61.57 32.53
C LYS A 52 -77.38 -60.98 31.12
N THR A 53 -78.57 -60.96 30.53
CA THR A 53 -78.78 -60.48 29.15
C THR A 53 -78.50 -58.97 29.01
N PRO A 54 -79.05 -58.09 29.89
CA PRO A 54 -78.69 -56.67 29.93
C PRO A 54 -77.19 -56.45 30.15
N PHE A 55 -76.57 -57.22 31.05
CA PHE A 55 -75.13 -57.08 31.33
C PHE A 55 -74.27 -57.43 30.11
N GLN A 56 -74.63 -58.48 29.36
CA GLN A 56 -73.95 -58.82 28.10
C GLN A 56 -74.14 -57.75 27.03
N ILE A 57 -75.33 -57.15 26.94
CA ILE A 57 -75.59 -56.03 26.03
C ILE A 57 -74.74 -54.81 26.41
N TYR A 58 -74.68 -54.47 27.70
CA TYR A 58 -73.80 -53.39 28.17
C TYR A 58 -72.33 -53.67 27.87
N ASN A 59 -71.88 -54.91 28.01
CA ASN A 59 -70.50 -55.28 27.71
C ASN A 59 -70.18 -55.12 26.21
N ILE A 60 -71.07 -55.55 25.32
CA ILE A 60 -70.93 -55.35 23.87
C ILE A 60 -70.95 -53.85 23.52
N GLN A 61 -71.83 -53.08 24.15
CA GLN A 61 -71.89 -51.62 23.95
C GLN A 61 -70.60 -50.94 24.43
N LEU A 62 -70.04 -51.36 25.57
CA LEU A 62 -68.78 -50.85 26.09
C LEU A 62 -67.60 -51.19 25.19
N GLU A 63 -67.53 -52.42 24.66
CA GLU A 63 -66.49 -52.83 23.72
C GLU A 63 -66.58 -52.06 22.38
N ALA A 64 -67.79 -51.83 21.88
CA ALA A 64 -68.00 -51.01 20.69
C ALA A 64 -67.57 -49.55 20.94
N LEU A 65 -67.95 -48.97 22.08
CA LEU A 65 -67.55 -47.62 22.46
C LEU A 65 -66.02 -47.50 22.64
N ALA A 66 -65.38 -48.52 23.19
CA ALA A 66 -63.93 -48.54 23.37
C ALA A 66 -63.20 -48.53 22.03
N LYS A 67 -63.67 -49.30 21.04
CA LYS A 67 -63.13 -49.27 19.67
C LYS A 67 -63.34 -47.92 19.00
N ASP A 68 -64.54 -47.34 19.12
CA ASP A 68 -64.81 -46.02 18.56
C ASP A 68 -63.92 -44.94 19.21
N LEU A 69 -63.67 -45.03 20.52
CA LEU A 69 -62.74 -44.17 21.24
C LEU A 69 -61.29 -44.35 20.78
N GLU A 70 -60.81 -45.58 20.56
CA GLU A 70 -59.48 -45.83 20.00
C GLU A 70 -59.32 -45.19 18.61
N VAL A 71 -60.31 -45.36 17.72
CA VAL A 71 -60.28 -44.74 16.39
C VAL A 71 -60.27 -43.22 16.47
N ILE A 72 -61.02 -42.63 17.40
CA ILE A 72 -61.00 -41.19 17.66
C ILE A 72 -59.62 -40.76 18.18
N GLN A 73 -59.03 -41.51 19.12
CA GLN A 73 -57.72 -41.23 19.70
C GLN A 73 -56.63 -41.25 18.62
N ASP A 74 -56.62 -42.24 17.74
CA ASP A 74 -55.65 -42.35 16.64
C ASP A 74 -55.74 -41.19 15.66
N LYS A 75 -56.98 -40.80 15.28
CA LYS A 75 -57.21 -39.62 14.45
C LYS A 75 -56.75 -38.34 15.14
N ASN A 76 -56.94 -38.24 16.45
CA ASN A 76 -56.51 -37.08 17.21
C ASN A 76 -54.98 -36.97 17.23
N ASN A 77 -54.28 -38.09 17.43
CA ASN A 77 -52.82 -38.16 17.35
C ASN A 77 -52.30 -37.76 15.96
N GLU A 78 -52.92 -38.26 14.88
CA GLU A 78 -52.54 -37.90 13.50
C GLU A 78 -52.74 -36.40 13.23
N LEU A 79 -53.83 -35.82 13.76
CA LEU A 79 -54.10 -34.39 13.66
C LEU A 79 -53.10 -33.56 14.47
N GLU A 80 -52.71 -34.00 15.67
CA GLU A 80 -51.68 -33.32 16.48
C GLU A 80 -50.31 -33.32 15.79
N GLU A 81 -49.91 -34.42 15.17
CA GLU A 81 -48.68 -34.49 14.37
C GLU A 81 -48.71 -33.58 13.14
N LYS A 82 -49.84 -33.51 12.43
CA LYS A 82 -50.01 -32.57 11.31
C LYS A 82 -49.95 -31.12 11.81
N LEU A 83 -50.66 -30.81 12.90
CA LEU A 83 -50.68 -29.48 13.48
C LEU A 83 -49.28 -29.02 13.92
N THR A 84 -48.47 -29.91 14.49
CA THR A 84 -47.09 -29.59 14.90
C THR A 84 -46.18 -29.37 13.69
N LYS A 85 -46.29 -30.19 12.64
CA LYS A 85 -45.57 -29.96 11.37
C LYS A 85 -45.96 -28.63 10.73
N ASP A 86 -47.25 -28.33 10.65
CA ASP A 86 -47.76 -27.07 10.08
C ASP A 86 -47.29 -25.85 10.88
N LYS A 87 -47.28 -25.93 12.21
CA LYS A 87 -46.69 -24.89 13.08
C LYS A 87 -45.21 -24.67 12.79
N MET A 88 -44.41 -25.75 12.68
CA MET A 88 -42.98 -25.63 12.35
C MET A 88 -42.74 -25.00 10.98
N VAL A 89 -43.54 -25.38 9.97
CA VAL A 89 -43.46 -24.80 8.62
C VAL A 89 -43.86 -23.33 8.66
N PHE A 90 -44.93 -22.99 9.37
CA PHE A 90 -45.39 -21.61 9.54
C PHE A 90 -44.33 -20.74 10.23
N GLU A 91 -43.69 -21.22 11.30
CA GLU A 91 -42.59 -20.51 11.96
C GLU A 91 -41.41 -20.28 11.03
N LYS A 92 -41.00 -21.30 10.27
CA LYS A 92 -39.92 -21.16 9.27
C LYS A 92 -40.27 -20.18 8.15
N LEU A 93 -41.52 -20.20 7.66
CA LEU A 93 -42.01 -19.24 6.66
C LEU A 93 -42.07 -17.82 7.23
N THR A 94 -42.52 -17.66 8.47
CA THR A 94 -42.59 -16.35 9.14
C THR A 94 -41.20 -15.75 9.33
N ASN A 95 -40.23 -16.56 9.75
CA ASN A 95 -38.82 -16.16 9.83
C ASN A 95 -38.24 -15.80 8.47
N LEU A 96 -38.56 -16.58 7.41
CA LEU A 96 -38.11 -16.30 6.06
C LEU A 96 -38.72 -15.00 5.51
N VAL A 97 -40.02 -14.76 5.70
CA VAL A 97 -40.69 -13.52 5.30
C VAL A 97 -40.07 -12.34 6.04
N SER A 98 -39.82 -12.47 7.34
CA SER A 98 -39.18 -11.41 8.14
C SER A 98 -37.76 -11.12 7.66
N ALA A 99 -36.99 -12.14 7.28
CA ALA A 99 -35.65 -11.99 6.71
C ALA A 99 -35.65 -11.42 5.28
N LEU A 100 -36.69 -11.70 4.48
CA LEU A 100 -36.86 -11.17 3.12
C LEU A 100 -37.48 -9.78 3.06
N ASN A 101 -38.08 -9.31 4.16
CA ASN A 101 -38.77 -8.03 4.20
C ASN A 101 -37.76 -6.87 4.28
N ILE A 102 -37.18 -6.55 3.13
CA ILE A 102 -36.43 -5.31 2.94
C ILE A 102 -37.45 -4.21 2.69
N ASP A 103 -37.48 -3.21 3.56
CA ASP A 103 -38.34 -2.04 3.34
C ASP A 103 -37.96 -1.40 1.99
N GLU A 104 -38.95 -1.29 1.10
CA GLU A 104 -38.78 -0.73 -0.24
C GLU A 104 -38.34 0.74 -0.17
N SER A 105 -38.57 1.42 0.97
CA SER A 105 -38.03 2.75 1.24
C SER A 105 -36.49 2.80 1.16
N HIS A 106 -35.78 1.75 1.61
CA HIS A 106 -34.33 1.68 1.53
C HIS A 106 -33.83 1.56 0.08
N LEU A 107 -34.54 0.79 -0.76
CA LEU A 107 -34.23 0.68 -2.19
C LEU A 107 -34.49 2.02 -2.91
N GLN A 108 -35.62 2.67 -2.61
CA GLN A 108 -35.98 3.96 -3.21
C GLN A 108 -34.99 5.08 -2.86
N VAL A 109 -34.46 5.11 -1.64
CA VAL A 109 -33.44 6.10 -1.25
C VAL A 109 -32.14 5.91 -2.05
N LEU A 110 -31.74 4.67 -2.31
CA LEU A 110 -30.57 4.40 -3.16
C LEU A 110 -30.83 4.77 -4.62
N ASP A 111 -32.02 4.52 -5.15
CA ASP A 111 -32.38 4.83 -6.55
C ASP A 111 -32.61 6.33 -6.81
N ASN A 112 -33.17 7.08 -5.86
CA ASN A 112 -33.63 8.46 -6.08
C ASN A 112 -33.04 9.54 -5.14
N GLY A 113 -32.38 9.17 -4.04
CA GLY A 113 -31.89 10.15 -3.06
C GLY A 113 -30.84 11.12 -3.62
N SER A 114 -30.69 12.30 -3.03
CA SER A 114 -29.69 13.29 -3.47
C SER A 114 -28.35 13.12 -2.75
N PHE A 115 -27.24 13.14 -3.49
CA PHE A 115 -25.89 13.15 -2.89
C PHE A 115 -25.47 14.49 -2.28
N LEU A 116 -26.30 15.53 -2.40
CA LEU A 116 -26.04 16.88 -1.88
C LEU A 116 -26.74 17.16 -0.55
N LYS A 117 -27.73 16.34 -0.17
CA LYS A 117 -28.52 16.54 1.05
C LYS A 117 -28.01 15.61 2.14
N THR A 118 -27.59 16.17 3.28
CA THR A 118 -27.08 15.40 4.43
C THR A 118 -28.08 14.34 4.91
N ASN A 119 -29.37 14.67 4.98
CA ASN A 119 -30.41 13.72 5.38
C ASN A 119 -30.52 12.52 4.43
N ASP A 120 -30.35 12.75 3.13
CA ASP A 120 -30.39 11.66 2.14
C ASP A 120 -29.13 10.79 2.25
N LEU A 121 -27.97 11.37 2.55
CA LEU A 121 -26.73 10.62 2.78
C LEU A 121 -26.81 9.70 4.00
N VAL A 122 -27.39 10.17 5.12
CA VAL A 122 -27.61 9.33 6.31
C VAL A 122 -28.52 8.15 5.98
N LYS A 123 -29.64 8.40 5.27
CA LYS A 123 -30.55 7.33 4.84
C LYS A 123 -29.91 6.35 3.84
N MET A 124 -29.03 6.83 2.95
CA MET A 124 -28.26 5.97 2.06
C MET A 124 -27.28 5.11 2.84
N GLN A 125 -26.61 5.65 3.86
CA GLN A 125 -25.70 4.90 4.72
C GLN A 125 -26.43 3.78 5.47
N GLU A 126 -27.58 4.09 6.06
CA GLU A 126 -28.46 3.12 6.71
C GLU A 126 -28.90 2.03 5.72
N ALA A 127 -29.38 2.42 4.53
CA ALA A 127 -29.80 1.48 3.49
C ALA A 127 -28.65 0.56 3.04
N LEU A 128 -27.45 1.08 2.80
CA LEU A 128 -26.29 0.25 2.43
C LEU A 128 -25.90 -0.73 3.54
N SER A 129 -25.96 -0.30 4.82
CA SER A 129 -25.65 -1.17 5.96
C SER A 129 -26.66 -2.30 6.14
N ILE A 130 -27.94 -2.06 5.87
CA ILE A 130 -28.99 -3.09 5.96
C ILE A 130 -28.85 -4.07 4.80
N LEU A 131 -28.62 -3.57 3.59
CA LEU A 131 -28.49 -4.41 2.40
C LEU A 131 -27.18 -5.21 2.37
N SER A 132 -26.10 -4.73 3.02
CA SER A 132 -24.85 -5.50 3.15
C SER A 132 -24.96 -6.66 4.13
N GLY A 133 -25.87 -6.57 5.12
CA GLY A 133 -26.20 -7.67 6.03
C GLY A 133 -27.08 -8.77 5.40
N PHE A 134 -27.49 -8.61 4.14
CA PHE A 134 -28.32 -9.59 3.43
C PHE A 134 -27.48 -10.76 2.89
N ASP A 135 -26.98 -11.60 3.81
CA ASP A 135 -26.21 -12.79 3.46
C ASP A 135 -27.12 -14.01 3.35
N VAL A 136 -27.42 -14.38 2.10
CA VAL A 136 -28.38 -15.43 1.77
C VAL A 136 -27.75 -16.41 0.80
N GLU A 137 -26.67 -17.07 1.25
CA GLU A 137 -25.99 -18.12 0.48
C GLU A 137 -26.67 -19.50 0.63
N ASN A 138 -27.39 -19.75 1.72
CA ASN A 138 -27.92 -21.07 2.06
C ASN A 138 -29.35 -21.36 1.56
N PHE A 139 -30.01 -20.41 0.90
CA PHE A 139 -31.41 -20.57 0.48
C PHE A 139 -31.53 -20.80 -1.04
N THR A 140 -32.08 -21.94 -1.44
CA THR A 140 -32.32 -22.32 -2.84
C THR A 140 -33.69 -21.86 -3.37
N LEU A 141 -34.50 -21.21 -2.53
CA LEU A 141 -35.83 -20.72 -2.90
C LEU A 141 -35.74 -19.60 -3.95
N ARG A 142 -36.48 -19.75 -5.05
CA ARG A 142 -36.50 -18.79 -6.18
C ARG A 142 -36.78 -17.35 -5.75
N VAL A 143 -37.76 -17.14 -4.87
CA VAL A 143 -38.14 -15.81 -4.37
C VAL A 143 -36.97 -15.12 -3.68
N VAL A 144 -36.18 -15.88 -2.93
CA VAL A 144 -34.99 -15.37 -2.24
C VAL A 144 -33.92 -14.94 -3.23
N GLN A 145 -33.72 -15.73 -4.30
CA GLN A 145 -32.79 -15.40 -5.37
C GLN A 145 -33.23 -14.15 -6.15
N ASP A 146 -34.51 -13.99 -6.44
CA ASP A 146 -35.06 -12.82 -7.13
C ASP A 146 -34.86 -11.54 -6.30
N VAL A 147 -35.12 -11.60 -4.99
CA VAL A 147 -34.88 -10.46 -4.07
C VAL A 147 -33.38 -10.14 -4.00
N LYS A 148 -32.52 -11.16 -3.86
CA LYS A 148 -31.06 -10.97 -3.89
C LYS A 148 -30.60 -10.28 -5.18
N GLN A 149 -31.11 -10.69 -6.33
CA GLN A 149 -30.80 -10.05 -7.61
C GLN A 149 -31.30 -8.60 -7.66
N LYS A 150 -32.51 -8.32 -7.16
CA LYS A 150 -33.05 -6.94 -7.07
C LYS A 150 -32.15 -6.04 -6.21
N VAL A 151 -31.70 -6.53 -5.06
CA VAL A 151 -30.79 -5.80 -4.16
C VAL A 151 -29.44 -5.53 -4.83
N VAL A 152 -28.81 -6.55 -5.40
CA VAL A 152 -27.51 -6.41 -6.09
C VAL A 152 -27.60 -5.45 -7.27
N LEU A 153 -28.70 -5.49 -8.05
CA LEU A 153 -28.92 -4.57 -9.16
C LEU A 153 -29.08 -3.12 -8.67
N CYS A 154 -29.86 -2.90 -7.60
CA CYS A 154 -30.03 -1.58 -6.99
C CYS A 154 -28.69 -1.04 -6.47
N GLN A 155 -27.90 -1.84 -5.75
CA GLN A 155 -26.56 -1.45 -5.28
C GLN A 155 -25.63 -1.09 -6.45
N ARG A 156 -25.58 -1.92 -7.51
CA ARG A 156 -24.77 -1.63 -8.71
C ARG A 156 -25.21 -0.32 -9.39
N ASN A 157 -26.51 -0.08 -9.50
CA ASN A 157 -27.04 1.16 -10.08
C ASN A 157 -26.73 2.38 -9.21
N PHE A 158 -26.81 2.24 -7.89
CA PHE A 158 -26.41 3.26 -6.93
C PHE A 158 -24.94 3.67 -7.10
N TYR A 159 -24.01 2.71 -7.16
CA TYR A 159 -22.59 3.01 -7.37
C TYR A 159 -22.33 3.67 -8.72
N LYS A 160 -22.99 3.23 -9.80
CA LYS A 160 -22.93 3.91 -11.11
C LYS A 160 -23.44 5.35 -11.04
N ARG A 161 -24.55 5.58 -10.33
CA ARG A 161 -25.10 6.93 -10.12
C ARG A 161 -24.14 7.80 -9.32
N PHE A 162 -23.49 7.23 -8.31
CA PHE A 162 -22.47 7.90 -7.52
C PHE A 162 -21.24 8.26 -8.34
N VAL A 163 -20.72 7.35 -9.17
CA VAL A 163 -19.61 7.64 -10.09
C VAL A 163 -19.97 8.77 -11.06
N ASN A 164 -21.19 8.77 -11.62
CA ASN A 164 -21.66 9.86 -12.47
C ASN A 164 -21.75 11.20 -11.73
N PHE A 165 -22.15 11.17 -10.45
CA PHE A 165 -22.15 12.34 -9.60
C PHE A 165 -20.74 12.84 -9.28
N LEU A 166 -19.81 11.94 -8.94
CA LEU A 166 -18.40 12.26 -8.72
C LEU A 166 -17.80 12.91 -9.96
N ASN A 167 -17.94 12.28 -11.14
CA ASN A 167 -17.42 12.83 -12.40
C ASN A 167 -17.95 14.25 -12.70
N LYS A 168 -19.23 14.53 -12.42
CA LYS A 168 -19.80 15.88 -12.58
C LYS A 168 -19.26 16.88 -11.55
N SER A 169 -19.03 16.44 -10.32
CA SER A 169 -18.51 17.27 -9.24
C SER A 169 -17.03 17.61 -9.44
N PHE A 170 -16.28 16.65 -9.96
CA PHE A 170 -14.86 16.71 -10.29
C PHE A 170 -14.52 17.70 -11.42
N ILE A 171 -15.41 17.85 -12.41
CA ILE A 171 -15.24 18.83 -13.50
C ILE A 171 -15.29 20.27 -12.98
N LYS A 172 -16.03 20.54 -11.89
CA LYS A 172 -16.16 21.89 -11.31
C LYS A 172 -14.97 22.29 -10.44
N THR A 173 -14.16 21.34 -9.98
CA THR A 173 -12.87 21.62 -9.34
C THR A 173 -11.83 21.84 -10.42
N GLU A 174 -11.88 23.01 -11.06
CA GLU A 174 -10.90 23.38 -12.07
C GLU A 174 -9.50 23.46 -11.46
N SER A 175 -8.56 22.78 -12.12
CA SER A 175 -7.14 22.88 -11.82
C SER A 175 -6.68 24.30 -12.08
N THR A 176 -6.02 24.91 -11.09
CA THR A 176 -5.43 26.26 -11.25
C THR A 176 -4.09 26.21 -11.99
N GLY A 177 -3.61 25.02 -12.38
CA GLY A 177 -2.26 24.83 -12.93
C GLY A 177 -1.13 25.05 -11.92
N GLU A 178 -1.49 25.35 -10.67
CA GLU A 178 -0.57 25.53 -9.55
C GLU A 178 -0.54 24.27 -8.71
N LEU A 179 0.68 23.86 -8.33
CA LEU A 179 0.90 22.69 -7.52
C LEU A 179 0.42 22.95 -6.07
N LYS A 180 -0.65 22.29 -5.63
CA LYS A 180 -1.22 22.50 -4.29
C LYS A 180 -1.83 21.23 -3.70
N VAL A 181 -1.99 21.23 -2.38
CA VAL A 181 -2.74 20.20 -1.65
C VAL A 181 -4.23 20.50 -1.74
N HIS A 182 -5.02 19.55 -2.25
CA HIS A 182 -6.45 19.71 -2.52
C HIS A 182 -7.33 19.49 -1.27
N LYS A 183 -7.10 20.25 -0.20
CA LYS A 183 -7.79 20.07 1.10
C LYS A 183 -9.33 20.16 1.00
N ASP A 184 -9.84 21.10 0.22
CA ASP A 184 -11.29 21.27 0.04
C ASP A 184 -11.90 20.08 -0.69
N PHE A 185 -11.17 19.53 -1.65
CA PHE A 185 -11.56 18.33 -2.38
C PHE A 185 -11.61 17.11 -1.45
N TYR A 186 -10.55 16.91 -0.65
CA TYR A 186 -10.51 15.83 0.35
C TYR A 186 -11.68 15.92 1.33
N THR A 187 -12.01 17.12 1.79
CA THR A 187 -13.14 17.36 2.70
C THR A 187 -14.47 17.00 2.03
N LYS A 188 -14.67 17.37 0.76
CA LYS A 188 -15.86 17.02 -0.03
C LYS A 188 -15.96 15.53 -0.33
N ILE A 189 -14.86 14.79 -0.41
CA ILE A 189 -14.89 13.34 -0.63
C ILE A 189 -15.10 12.59 0.68
N LYS A 190 -14.59 13.11 1.80
CA LYS A 190 -14.68 12.48 3.12
C LYS A 190 -16.12 12.22 3.59
N GLN A 191 -17.07 13.09 3.24
CA GLN A 191 -18.50 12.88 3.52
C GLN A 191 -19.12 11.65 2.82
N TYR A 192 -18.40 11.03 1.87
CA TYR A 192 -18.81 9.83 1.15
C TYR A 192 -17.98 8.60 1.54
N ASP A 193 -17.22 8.66 2.64
CA ASP A 193 -16.37 7.56 3.13
C ASP A 193 -17.13 6.23 3.25
N PHE A 194 -18.37 6.26 3.74
CA PHE A 194 -19.22 5.09 3.87
C PHE A 194 -19.50 4.42 2.52
N ILE A 195 -19.58 5.17 1.42
CA ILE A 195 -19.80 4.61 0.07
C ILE A 195 -18.56 3.86 -0.40
N PHE A 196 -17.37 4.46 -0.20
CA PHE A 196 -16.10 3.81 -0.54
C PHE A 196 -15.89 2.54 0.29
N ASN A 197 -16.10 2.60 1.60
CA ASN A 197 -15.95 1.45 2.49
C ASN A 197 -16.94 0.32 2.16
N ASN A 198 -18.23 0.63 1.92
CA ASN A 198 -19.20 -0.40 1.55
C ASN A 198 -18.91 -1.00 0.17
N SER A 199 -18.34 -0.23 -0.76
CA SER A 199 -18.04 -0.74 -2.11
C SER A 199 -17.02 -1.89 -2.10
N LYS A 200 -16.15 -1.97 -1.09
CA LYS A 200 -15.14 -3.04 -0.93
C LYS A 200 -15.73 -4.45 -0.89
N ASN A 201 -16.96 -4.58 -0.42
CA ASN A 201 -17.65 -5.87 -0.36
C ASN A 201 -18.00 -6.43 -1.76
N PHE A 202 -17.89 -5.59 -2.80
CA PHE A 202 -18.22 -5.92 -4.18
C PHE A 202 -17.11 -5.46 -5.12
N GLU A 203 -16.25 -6.38 -5.55
CA GLU A 203 -15.04 -6.08 -6.34
C GLU A 203 -15.33 -5.20 -7.57
N ASP A 204 -16.31 -5.56 -8.41
CA ASP A 204 -16.71 -4.76 -9.58
C ASP A 204 -17.09 -3.31 -9.23
N CYS A 205 -17.79 -3.11 -8.12
CA CYS A 205 -18.27 -1.80 -7.68
C CYS A 205 -17.14 -0.98 -7.07
N PHE A 206 -16.26 -1.63 -6.31
CA PHE A 206 -15.06 -1.02 -5.75
C PHE A 206 -14.17 -0.47 -6.87
N GLU A 207 -13.89 -1.29 -7.90
CA GLU A 207 -13.09 -0.85 -9.05
C GLU A 207 -13.71 0.35 -9.76
N LEU A 208 -15.05 0.38 -9.92
CA LEU A 208 -15.74 1.51 -10.52
C LEU A 208 -15.63 2.79 -9.70
N VAL A 209 -15.88 2.72 -8.39
CA VAL A 209 -15.92 3.90 -7.51
C VAL A 209 -14.50 4.42 -7.24
N PHE A 210 -13.58 3.53 -6.86
CA PHE A 210 -12.20 3.90 -6.57
C PHE A 210 -11.43 4.25 -7.85
N GLY A 211 -11.70 3.55 -8.95
CA GLY A 211 -11.13 3.87 -10.27
C GLY A 211 -11.55 5.25 -10.77
N ALA A 212 -12.78 5.69 -10.50
CA ALA A 212 -13.23 7.05 -10.83
C ALA A 212 -12.45 8.12 -10.06
N TYR A 213 -12.19 7.89 -8.78
CA TYR A 213 -11.33 8.75 -7.96
C TYR A 213 -9.91 8.82 -8.52
N ILE A 214 -9.26 7.67 -8.71
CA ILE A 214 -7.89 7.57 -9.24
C ILE A 214 -7.78 8.30 -10.59
N LEU A 215 -8.73 8.06 -11.50
CA LEU A 215 -8.71 8.66 -12.83
C LEU A 215 -8.80 10.19 -12.76
N HIS A 216 -9.60 10.72 -11.85
CA HIS A 216 -9.69 12.16 -11.65
C HIS A 216 -8.41 12.74 -11.04
N SER A 217 -7.95 12.19 -9.91
CA SER A 217 -6.72 12.64 -9.25
C SER A 217 -5.52 12.57 -10.18
N LYS A 218 -5.41 11.51 -10.99
CA LYS A 218 -4.38 11.36 -12.02
C LYS A 218 -4.41 12.51 -13.02
N LYS A 219 -5.58 12.82 -13.60
CA LYS A 219 -5.73 13.92 -14.56
C LYS A 219 -5.43 15.28 -13.93
N LEU A 220 -5.84 15.47 -12.67
CA LEU A 220 -5.60 16.69 -11.91
C LEU A 220 -4.10 16.92 -11.72
N TYR A 221 -3.39 15.95 -11.13
CA TYR A 221 -1.95 16.06 -10.90
C TYR A 221 -1.15 16.11 -12.20
N ASP A 222 -1.51 15.33 -13.24
CA ASP A 222 -0.85 15.42 -14.55
C ASP A 222 -0.94 16.83 -15.12
N HIS A 223 -2.09 17.51 -14.98
CA HIS A 223 -2.26 18.88 -15.45
C HIS A 223 -1.44 19.87 -14.61
N GLU A 224 -1.48 19.76 -13.29
CA GLU A 224 -0.78 20.65 -12.36
C GLU A 224 0.73 20.54 -12.48
N PHE A 225 1.28 19.33 -12.52
CA PHE A 225 2.72 19.14 -12.72
C PHE A 225 3.15 19.67 -14.09
N LYS A 226 2.38 19.40 -15.16
CA LYS A 226 2.72 19.93 -16.48
C LYS A 226 2.70 21.46 -16.52
N GLY A 227 1.77 22.11 -15.82
CA GLY A 227 1.72 23.57 -15.67
C GLY A 227 2.89 24.11 -14.84
N HIS A 228 3.15 23.49 -13.70
CA HIS A 228 4.20 23.88 -12.77
C HIS A 228 5.60 23.74 -13.38
N LEU A 229 5.90 22.61 -14.02
CA LEU A 229 7.17 22.35 -14.69
C LEU A 229 7.44 23.37 -15.81
N LYS A 230 6.43 23.71 -16.62
CA LYS A 230 6.55 24.76 -17.65
C LYS A 230 6.81 26.13 -17.05
N THR A 231 6.21 26.44 -15.90
CA THR A 231 6.44 27.70 -15.20
C THR A 231 7.87 27.76 -14.67
N ILE A 232 8.36 26.69 -14.05
CA ILE A 232 9.75 26.58 -13.61
C ILE A 232 10.69 26.74 -14.81
N GLU A 233 10.41 26.05 -15.92
CA GLU A 233 11.24 26.11 -17.14
C GLU A 233 11.39 27.54 -17.69
N LYS A 234 10.30 28.32 -17.69
CA LYS A 234 10.26 29.72 -18.13
C LYS A 234 10.97 30.67 -17.19
N LEU A 235 10.98 30.37 -15.89
CA LEU A 235 11.60 31.23 -14.87
C LEU A 235 13.09 30.92 -14.65
N LEU A 236 13.55 29.76 -15.11
CA LEU A 236 14.94 29.33 -15.03
C LEU A 236 15.75 29.78 -16.25
N ASP A 237 16.13 31.06 -16.22
CA ASP A 237 17.18 31.64 -17.08
C ASP A 237 18.57 31.63 -16.39
N ASP A 238 18.60 31.51 -15.07
CA ASP A 238 19.82 31.62 -14.25
C ASP A 238 20.26 30.25 -13.70
N GLU A 239 21.49 29.83 -14.01
CA GLU A 239 22.07 28.57 -13.54
C GLU A 239 22.08 28.45 -12.01
N GLY A 240 22.20 29.58 -11.29
CA GLY A 240 22.26 29.58 -9.83
C GLY A 240 20.94 29.20 -9.16
N LYS A 241 19.80 29.41 -9.84
CA LYS A 241 18.46 29.11 -9.32
C LYS A 241 17.99 27.69 -9.65
N LEU A 242 18.66 27.05 -10.60
CA LEU A 242 18.30 25.71 -11.11
C LEU A 242 18.37 24.66 -10.00
N GLY A 243 19.40 24.73 -9.15
CA GLY A 243 19.54 23.74 -8.09
C GLY A 243 18.48 23.83 -7.00
N VAL A 244 18.17 25.05 -6.56
CA VAL A 244 17.08 25.31 -5.60
C VAL A 244 15.72 24.88 -6.18
N ALA A 245 15.49 25.13 -7.47
CA ALA A 245 14.25 24.72 -8.13
C ALA A 245 14.08 23.20 -8.17
N ILE A 246 15.13 22.42 -8.46
CA ILE A 246 15.10 20.95 -8.41
C ILE A 246 14.78 20.49 -6.99
N GLU A 247 15.48 21.02 -5.98
CA GLU A 247 15.29 20.61 -4.60
C GLU A 247 13.86 20.88 -4.12
N ILE A 248 13.33 22.07 -4.37
CA ILE A 248 11.95 22.45 -4.02
C ILE A 248 10.96 21.55 -4.75
N LEU A 249 11.14 21.32 -6.06
CA LEU A 249 10.25 20.46 -6.85
C LEU A 249 10.14 19.05 -6.27
N PHE A 250 11.27 18.45 -5.89
CA PHE A 250 11.30 17.12 -5.29
C PHE A 250 10.68 17.09 -3.89
N LYS A 251 10.96 18.09 -3.05
CA LYS A 251 10.31 18.22 -1.72
C LYS A 251 8.80 18.38 -1.84
N SER A 252 8.33 19.24 -2.76
CA SER A 252 6.91 19.44 -3.03
C SER A 252 6.25 18.16 -3.55
N TYR A 253 6.91 17.43 -4.46
CA TYR A 253 6.43 16.15 -4.96
C TYR A 253 6.27 15.11 -3.85
N LYS A 254 7.29 14.92 -3.01
CA LYS A 254 7.24 13.98 -1.87
C LYS A 254 6.17 14.34 -0.86
N SER A 255 6.01 15.63 -0.56
CA SER A 255 4.97 16.12 0.34
C SER A 255 3.57 15.81 -0.18
N LEU A 256 3.32 16.02 -1.49
CA LEU A 256 2.05 15.69 -2.12
C LEU A 256 1.74 14.20 -2.11
N LEU A 257 2.75 13.36 -2.39
CA LEU A 257 2.61 11.92 -2.27
C LEU A 257 2.19 11.51 -0.86
N GLY A 258 2.84 12.08 0.16
CA GLY A 258 2.50 11.82 1.56
C GLY A 258 1.07 12.26 1.91
N CYS A 259 0.64 13.44 1.45
CA CYS A 259 -0.72 13.92 1.67
C CYS A 259 -1.78 13.02 1.01
N GLU A 260 -1.56 12.65 -0.25
CA GLU A 260 -2.51 11.81 -1.00
C GLU A 260 -2.53 10.39 -0.42
N LEU A 261 -1.38 9.83 0.00
CA LEU A 261 -1.30 8.50 0.62
C LEU A 261 -2.08 8.47 1.93
N ASN A 262 -1.85 9.46 2.78
CA ASN A 262 -2.56 9.61 4.06
C ASN A 262 -4.06 9.77 3.83
N PHE A 263 -4.47 10.51 2.79
CA PHE A 263 -5.87 10.67 2.46
C PHE A 263 -6.51 9.34 2.04
N ILE A 264 -5.93 8.64 1.06
CA ILE A 264 -6.49 7.38 0.54
C ILE A 264 -6.49 6.29 1.63
N SER A 265 -5.40 6.16 2.38
CA SER A 265 -5.29 5.16 3.44
C SER A 265 -6.32 5.41 4.55
N ASN A 266 -6.60 6.67 4.89
CA ASN A 266 -7.65 7.02 5.84
C ASN A 266 -9.07 6.82 5.26
N LEU A 267 -9.28 7.14 3.98
CA LEU A 267 -10.56 6.96 3.30
C LEU A 267 -10.95 5.48 3.22
N MET A 268 -9.96 4.62 2.97
CA MET A 268 -10.14 3.18 2.78
C MET A 268 -9.91 2.37 4.06
N GLN A 269 -9.24 2.92 5.07
CA GLN A 269 -8.75 2.14 6.23
C GLN A 269 -7.88 0.95 5.82
N ASP A 270 -7.09 1.13 4.75
CA ASP A 270 -6.26 0.08 4.13
C ASP A 270 -5.05 0.71 3.43
N GLU A 271 -3.86 0.44 3.98
CA GLU A 271 -2.59 0.98 3.47
C GLU A 271 -2.16 0.39 2.12
N ASP A 272 -2.50 -0.87 1.84
CA ASP A 272 -2.13 -1.53 0.58
C ASP A 272 -2.92 -0.94 -0.59
N ILE A 273 -4.20 -0.65 -0.37
CA ILE A 273 -5.04 0.08 -1.34
C ILE A 273 -4.49 1.50 -1.53
N GLY A 274 -4.07 2.16 -0.44
CA GLY A 274 -3.39 3.46 -0.49
C GLY A 274 -2.18 3.45 -1.40
N ASN A 275 -1.27 2.51 -1.18
CA ASN A 275 -0.05 2.34 -1.98
C ASN A 275 -0.34 2.08 -3.47
N LYS A 276 -1.33 1.22 -3.77
CA LYS A 276 -1.76 0.96 -5.16
C LYS A 276 -2.35 2.20 -5.82
N GLY A 277 -3.19 2.96 -5.10
CA GLY A 277 -3.79 4.19 -5.60
C GLY A 277 -2.75 5.24 -5.95
N ILE A 278 -1.79 5.48 -5.05
CA ILE A 278 -0.70 6.45 -5.28
C ILE A 278 0.14 6.09 -6.50
N LYS A 279 0.48 4.81 -6.63
CA LYS A 279 1.25 4.32 -7.78
C LYS A 279 0.55 4.64 -9.10
N GLU A 280 -0.75 4.45 -9.20
CA GLU A 280 -1.50 4.71 -10.43
C GLU A 280 -1.75 6.19 -10.71
N ILE A 281 -1.96 6.99 -9.66
CA ILE A 281 -2.17 8.45 -9.76
C ILE A 281 -0.89 9.13 -10.27
N PHE A 282 0.27 8.81 -9.70
CA PHE A 282 1.52 9.54 -9.97
C PHE A 282 2.47 8.87 -10.98
N LYS A 283 2.07 7.73 -11.57
CA LYS A 283 2.86 7.01 -12.59
C LYS A 283 3.37 7.92 -13.72
N ASN A 284 2.51 8.78 -14.23
CA ASN A 284 2.83 9.69 -15.33
C ASN A 284 3.69 10.87 -14.85
N VAL A 285 3.46 11.36 -13.64
CA VAL A 285 4.21 12.45 -13.02
C VAL A 285 5.69 12.08 -12.86
N ASN A 286 6.02 10.84 -12.46
CA ASN A 286 7.41 10.37 -12.39
C ASN A 286 8.14 10.54 -13.73
N VAL A 287 7.49 10.17 -14.83
CA VAL A 287 8.05 10.30 -16.18
C VAL A 287 8.28 11.77 -16.51
N MET A 288 7.29 12.64 -16.25
CA MET A 288 7.42 14.08 -16.48
C MET A 288 8.57 14.72 -15.68
N LEU A 289 8.77 14.30 -14.42
CA LEU A 289 9.87 14.78 -13.59
C LEU A 289 11.23 14.37 -14.15
N PHE A 290 11.38 13.12 -14.62
CA PHE A 290 12.64 12.66 -15.20
C PHE A 290 12.93 13.27 -16.56
N ASP A 291 11.92 13.47 -17.40
CA ASP A 291 12.06 14.19 -18.67
C ASP A 291 12.47 15.64 -18.41
N PHE A 292 11.89 16.29 -17.40
CA PHE A 292 12.25 17.64 -16.99
C PHE A 292 13.69 17.72 -16.49
N ILE A 293 14.15 16.74 -15.71
CA ILE A 293 15.57 16.64 -15.30
C ILE A 293 16.49 16.54 -16.52
N ASP A 294 16.13 15.79 -17.56
CA ASP A 294 16.94 15.70 -18.77
C ASP A 294 17.04 17.05 -19.49
N GLU A 295 15.95 17.81 -19.55
CA GLU A 295 15.98 19.17 -20.10
C GLU A 295 16.86 20.12 -19.26
N LEU A 296 16.79 20.03 -17.93
CA LEU A 296 17.68 20.81 -17.06
C LEU A 296 19.14 20.40 -17.21
N PHE A 297 19.42 19.11 -17.41
CA PHE A 297 20.77 18.61 -17.66
C PHE A 297 21.34 19.16 -18.97
N LYS A 298 20.52 19.30 -20.02
CA LYS A 298 20.93 19.96 -21.27
C LYS A 298 21.27 21.44 -21.06
N LYS A 299 20.56 22.14 -20.17
CA LYS A 299 20.85 23.55 -19.81
C LYS A 299 22.13 23.68 -18.98
N SER A 300 22.23 22.97 -17.85
CA SER A 300 23.39 23.01 -16.97
C SER A 300 23.68 21.65 -16.33
N ARG A 301 24.68 20.96 -16.87
CA ARG A 301 25.02 19.57 -16.50
C ARG A 301 25.48 19.43 -15.06
N ILE A 302 26.46 20.25 -14.67
CA ILE A 302 27.10 20.19 -13.35
C ILE A 302 26.08 20.51 -12.26
N VAL A 303 25.32 21.61 -12.42
CA VAL A 303 24.31 22.02 -11.42
C VAL A 303 23.25 20.94 -11.26
N THR A 304 22.74 20.36 -12.35
CA THR A 304 21.75 19.29 -12.28
C THR A 304 22.25 18.06 -11.53
N ILE A 305 23.50 17.63 -11.77
CA ILE A 305 24.10 16.50 -11.05
C ILE A 305 24.21 16.79 -9.56
N ILE A 306 24.71 17.98 -9.19
CA ILE A 306 24.87 18.39 -7.79
C ILE A 306 23.52 18.38 -7.08
N SER A 307 22.48 18.97 -7.69
CA SER A 307 21.16 19.07 -7.07
C SER A 307 20.45 17.72 -6.96
N LEU A 308 20.66 16.81 -7.90
CA LEU A 308 20.19 15.43 -7.73
C LEU A 308 20.91 14.71 -6.59
N SER A 309 22.21 14.96 -6.42
CA SER A 309 22.97 14.38 -5.31
C SER A 309 22.45 14.82 -3.95
N SER A 310 22.11 16.10 -3.79
CA SER A 310 21.56 16.61 -2.52
C SER A 310 20.19 16.01 -2.22
N VAL A 311 19.33 15.90 -3.24
CA VAL A 311 18.01 15.26 -3.12
C VAL A 311 18.15 13.78 -2.72
N ILE A 312 19.09 13.04 -3.32
CA ILE A 312 19.32 11.63 -3.00
C ILE A 312 19.77 11.46 -1.54
N LYS A 313 20.71 12.28 -1.08
CA LYS A 313 21.21 12.24 0.30
C LYS A 313 20.11 12.50 1.31
N ALA A 314 19.32 13.56 1.11
CA ALA A 314 18.17 13.85 1.97
C ALA A 314 17.20 12.67 2.04
N SER A 315 17.02 11.95 0.93
CA SER A 315 16.16 10.77 0.85
C SER A 315 16.70 9.55 1.60
N GLU A 316 18.03 9.39 1.66
CA GLU A 316 18.68 8.31 2.41
C GLU A 316 18.58 8.51 3.92
N GLU A 317 18.61 9.77 4.37
CA GLU A 317 18.45 10.16 5.77
C GLU A 317 17.00 9.99 6.26
N GLU A 318 16.01 10.27 5.40
CA GLU A 318 14.58 10.26 5.76
C GLU A 318 13.93 8.86 5.84
N GLN A 319 14.64 7.77 5.50
CA GLN A 319 14.15 6.37 5.48
C GLN A 319 12.64 6.23 5.29
N SER A 320 12.12 6.53 4.09
CA SER A 320 10.69 6.42 3.82
C SER A 320 10.20 4.98 3.98
N GLU A 321 9.17 4.73 4.79
CA GLU A 321 8.55 3.41 4.94
C GLU A 321 7.68 3.03 3.73
N VAL A 322 7.26 4.01 2.92
CA VAL A 322 6.33 3.85 1.80
C VAL A 322 7.02 3.16 0.61
N PRO A 323 6.56 1.96 0.16
CA PRO A 323 7.20 1.21 -0.92
C PRO A 323 7.31 1.98 -2.25
N PHE A 324 6.30 2.79 -2.59
CA PHE A 324 6.30 3.59 -3.82
C PHE A 324 7.39 4.67 -3.81
N LEU A 325 7.56 5.38 -2.69
CA LEU A 325 8.61 6.39 -2.52
C LEU A 325 10.01 5.75 -2.58
N LYS A 326 10.20 4.57 -1.97
CA LYS A 326 11.45 3.81 -2.11
C LYS A 326 11.79 3.52 -3.57
N ASN A 327 10.82 3.09 -4.37
CA ASN A 327 11.03 2.83 -5.80
C ASN A 327 11.39 4.11 -6.56
N PHE A 328 10.69 5.22 -6.27
CA PHE A 328 11.01 6.51 -6.87
C PHE A 328 12.44 6.98 -6.53
N ASP A 329 12.85 6.85 -5.26
CA ASP A 329 14.21 7.21 -4.83
C ASP A 329 15.27 6.33 -5.52
N GLN A 330 14.99 5.04 -5.74
CA GLN A 330 15.85 4.15 -6.52
C GLN A 330 15.93 4.57 -8.00
N GLU A 331 14.81 4.94 -8.61
CA GLU A 331 14.78 5.47 -9.98
C GLU A 331 15.59 6.77 -10.10
N CYS A 332 15.50 7.65 -9.10
CA CYS A 332 16.30 8.87 -9.00
C CYS A 332 17.80 8.57 -8.90
N LYS A 333 18.20 7.62 -8.05
CA LYS A 333 19.59 7.15 -7.95
C LYS A 333 20.10 6.60 -9.28
N ARG A 334 19.30 5.79 -9.96
CA ARG A 334 19.65 5.25 -11.28
C ARG A 334 19.79 6.34 -12.33
N LYS A 335 18.89 7.33 -12.32
CA LYS A 335 18.95 8.49 -13.22
C LYS A 335 20.21 9.32 -12.96
N PHE A 336 20.51 9.59 -11.69
CA PHE A 336 21.71 10.30 -11.28
C PHE A 336 23.00 9.61 -11.77
N LEU A 337 23.14 8.30 -11.55
CA LEU A 337 24.30 7.54 -12.04
C LEU A 337 24.43 7.61 -13.57
N LEU A 338 23.30 7.49 -14.29
CA LEU A 338 23.28 7.61 -15.74
C LEU A 338 23.72 9.01 -16.23
N LEU A 339 23.25 10.08 -15.57
CA LEU A 339 23.66 11.45 -15.90
C LEU A 339 25.12 11.72 -15.56
N GLN A 340 25.64 11.15 -14.46
CA GLN A 340 27.06 11.22 -14.14
C GLN A 340 27.91 10.56 -15.22
N ASP A 341 27.57 9.34 -15.64
CA ASP A 341 28.33 8.63 -16.68
C ASP A 341 28.27 9.37 -18.03
N LEU A 342 27.13 9.96 -18.38
CA LEU A 342 26.99 10.80 -19.57
C LEU A 342 27.86 12.06 -19.47
N PHE A 343 27.85 12.74 -18.32
CA PHE A 343 28.69 13.91 -18.10
C PHE A 343 30.18 13.56 -18.23
N ILE A 344 30.63 12.46 -17.61
CA ILE A 344 32.02 12.00 -17.69
C ILE A 344 32.43 11.71 -19.14
N LYS A 345 31.60 11.01 -19.92
CA LYS A 345 31.88 10.71 -21.33
C LYS A 345 31.98 11.98 -22.18
N ASP A 346 31.07 12.92 -21.96
CA ASP A 346 31.07 14.19 -22.68
C ASP A 346 32.30 15.03 -22.31
N GLU A 347 32.66 15.08 -21.03
CA GLU A 347 33.87 15.74 -20.56
C GLU A 347 35.13 15.08 -21.11
N GLU A 348 35.19 13.74 -21.21
CA GLU A 348 36.32 13.05 -21.84
C GLU A 348 36.51 13.48 -23.31
N ILE A 349 35.42 13.66 -24.06
CA ILE A 349 35.44 14.16 -25.44
C ILE A 349 35.85 15.64 -25.48
N PHE A 350 35.35 16.45 -24.54
CA PHE A 350 35.67 17.86 -24.44
C PHE A 350 37.14 18.08 -24.09
N ILE A 351 37.67 17.39 -23.09
CA ILE A 351 39.07 17.40 -22.65
C ILE A 351 40.03 16.94 -23.77
N LYS A 352 39.57 16.08 -24.69
CA LYS A 352 40.34 15.75 -25.89
C LYS A 352 40.53 16.95 -26.81
N LYS A 353 39.55 17.87 -26.88
CA LYS A 353 39.52 19.04 -27.78
C LYS A 353 40.01 20.34 -27.13
N THR A 354 39.74 20.55 -25.85
CA THR A 354 39.97 21.80 -25.10
C THR A 354 40.54 21.52 -23.72
N TYR A 355 41.55 22.29 -23.30
CA TYR A 355 42.26 22.10 -22.03
C TYR A 355 41.85 23.14 -20.99
N ASN A 356 40.55 23.18 -20.66
CA ASN A 356 40.00 24.10 -19.67
C ASN A 356 39.68 23.36 -18.37
N ILE A 357 40.16 23.86 -17.23
CA ILE A 357 39.96 23.26 -15.89
C ILE A 357 38.76 23.87 -15.15
N ALA A 358 38.14 24.94 -15.67
CA ALA A 358 37.06 25.66 -14.99
C ALA A 358 35.90 24.75 -14.52
N GLY A 359 35.53 23.74 -15.32
CA GLY A 359 34.51 22.76 -14.94
C GLY A 359 34.92 21.87 -13.76
N LEU A 360 36.19 21.47 -13.70
CA LEU A 360 36.76 20.72 -12.57
C LEU A 360 36.82 21.58 -11.31
N THR A 361 37.23 22.86 -11.42
CA THR A 361 37.26 23.79 -10.28
C THR A 361 35.87 24.01 -9.69
N LYS A 362 34.85 24.26 -10.54
CA LYS A 362 33.45 24.43 -10.11
C LYS A 362 32.90 23.17 -9.42
N LEU A 363 33.32 21.98 -9.85
CA LEU A 363 32.97 20.70 -9.21
C LEU A 363 33.68 20.52 -7.86
N PHE A 364 34.94 20.96 -7.76
CA PHE A 364 35.75 20.86 -6.55
C PHE A 364 35.31 21.81 -5.43
N GLU A 365 34.71 22.95 -5.78
CA GLU A 365 34.10 23.89 -4.83
C GLU A 365 32.85 23.34 -4.13
N GLN A 366 32.25 22.27 -4.64
CA GLN A 366 31.04 21.70 -4.06
C GLN A 366 31.35 20.75 -2.92
N GLU A 367 30.49 20.74 -1.91
CA GLU A 367 30.53 19.71 -0.87
C GLU A 367 30.08 18.37 -1.49
N ASP A 368 30.76 17.28 -1.12
CA ASP A 368 30.46 15.91 -1.57
C ASP A 368 30.82 15.56 -3.03
N LEU A 369 30.29 14.45 -3.57
CA LEU A 369 30.61 13.88 -4.90
C LEU A 369 32.06 13.38 -5.07
N ILE A 370 32.64 12.79 -4.03
CA ILE A 370 34.04 12.31 -4.06
C ILE A 370 34.32 11.39 -5.26
N ASP A 371 33.41 10.47 -5.58
CA ASP A 371 33.62 9.52 -6.68
C ASP A 371 33.66 10.22 -8.05
N LEU A 372 32.78 11.21 -8.28
CA LEU A 372 32.77 12.01 -9.51
C LEU A 372 33.99 12.94 -9.56
N LYS A 373 34.33 13.60 -8.45
CA LYS A 373 35.54 14.43 -8.32
C LYS A 373 36.80 13.62 -8.64
N THR A 374 36.88 12.40 -8.13
CA THR A 374 38.00 11.47 -8.36
C THR A 374 38.09 11.07 -9.83
N LYS A 375 36.98 10.58 -10.43
CA LYS A 375 36.96 10.18 -11.84
C LYS A 375 37.33 11.34 -12.76
N MET A 376 36.83 12.54 -12.47
CA MET A 376 37.17 13.74 -13.22
C MET A 376 38.65 14.11 -13.04
N PHE A 377 39.17 14.11 -11.81
CA PHE A 377 40.59 14.35 -11.56
C PHE A 377 41.48 13.39 -12.34
N ASP A 378 41.18 12.09 -12.31
CA ASP A 378 41.93 11.07 -13.04
C ASP A 378 41.93 11.32 -14.55
N LEU A 379 40.78 11.68 -15.14
CA LEU A 379 40.69 12.02 -16.56
C LEU A 379 41.55 13.24 -16.93
N TYR A 380 41.54 14.29 -16.11
CA TYR A 380 42.37 15.48 -16.33
C TYR A 380 43.86 15.16 -16.16
N ILE A 381 44.24 14.42 -15.12
CA ILE A 381 45.63 14.03 -14.87
C ILE A 381 46.17 13.11 -15.95
N GLU A 382 45.44 12.06 -16.33
CA GLU A 382 45.85 11.14 -17.40
C GLU A 382 46.00 11.90 -18.73
N ARG A 383 45.10 12.84 -19.02
CA ARG A 383 45.21 13.65 -20.23
C ARG A 383 46.46 14.51 -20.22
N ILE A 384 46.79 15.12 -19.08
CA ILE A 384 47.96 15.99 -18.97
C ILE A 384 49.26 15.17 -19.08
N SER A 385 49.31 13.99 -18.47
CA SER A 385 50.48 13.09 -18.50
C SER A 385 50.63 12.31 -19.83
N LYS A 386 49.60 12.26 -20.67
CA LYS A 386 49.64 11.52 -21.95
C LYS A 386 50.63 12.12 -22.94
N ARG A 387 51.68 11.36 -23.29
CA ARG A 387 52.73 11.74 -24.28
C ARG A 387 53.50 13.01 -23.90
N VAL A 388 53.80 13.19 -22.60
CA VAL A 388 54.63 14.32 -22.12
C VAL A 388 56.00 14.35 -22.82
N SER A 389 56.53 13.20 -23.24
CA SER A 389 57.78 13.09 -24.04
C SER A 389 57.77 13.91 -25.33
N ASP A 390 56.60 14.08 -25.95
CA ASP A 390 56.46 14.65 -27.29
C ASP A 390 56.14 16.15 -27.24
N TYR A 391 56.01 16.72 -26.04
CA TYR A 391 55.58 18.10 -25.85
C TYR A 391 56.71 19.10 -26.12
N THR A 392 56.43 20.14 -26.92
CA THR A 392 57.30 21.32 -27.07
C THR A 392 57.43 22.08 -25.75
N LEU A 393 58.51 22.86 -25.55
CA LEU A 393 58.73 23.63 -24.31
C LEU A 393 57.52 24.50 -23.93
N SER A 394 56.90 25.17 -24.91
CA SER A 394 55.67 25.95 -24.70
C SER A 394 54.53 25.12 -24.12
N LYS A 395 54.34 23.89 -24.61
CA LYS A 395 53.29 22.99 -24.13
C LYS A 395 53.59 22.48 -22.72
N LEU A 396 54.86 22.27 -22.36
CA LEU A 396 55.25 21.89 -21.01
C LEU A 396 54.93 23.00 -20.01
N ILE A 397 55.23 24.26 -20.35
CA ILE A 397 54.88 25.43 -19.53
C ILE A 397 53.36 25.51 -19.30
N ASP A 398 52.57 25.43 -20.38
CA ASP A 398 51.10 25.50 -20.29
C ASP A 398 50.52 24.36 -19.44
N ARG A 399 51.06 23.13 -19.59
CA ARG A 399 50.64 21.94 -18.82
C ARG A 399 50.97 22.04 -17.36
N TYR A 400 52.17 22.53 -17.04
CA TYR A 400 52.61 22.73 -15.67
C TYR A 400 51.71 23.73 -14.95
N LYS A 401 51.45 24.89 -15.59
CA LYS A 401 50.52 25.90 -15.07
C LYS A 401 49.13 25.32 -14.80
N LEU A 402 48.61 24.53 -15.75
CA LEU A 402 47.31 23.88 -15.62
C LEU A 402 47.23 22.92 -14.43
N ILE A 403 48.20 22.01 -14.23
CA ILE A 403 48.18 21.11 -13.07
C ILE A 403 48.27 21.90 -11.77
N TYR A 404 49.15 22.90 -11.72
CA TYR A 404 49.38 23.67 -10.51
C TYR A 404 48.13 24.43 -10.06
N THR A 405 47.26 24.83 -11.00
CA THR A 405 45.96 25.47 -10.68
C THR A 405 44.92 24.54 -10.08
N ILE A 406 45.09 23.22 -10.19
CA ILE A 406 44.16 22.26 -9.60
C ILE A 406 44.33 22.29 -8.08
N GLN A 407 43.41 22.93 -7.37
CA GLN A 407 43.35 22.90 -5.91
C GLN A 407 42.51 21.70 -5.46
N LEU A 408 43.14 20.71 -4.84
CA LEU A 408 42.48 19.49 -4.40
C LEU A 408 41.61 19.78 -3.15
N PRO A 409 40.34 19.36 -3.14
CA PRO A 409 39.46 19.51 -1.98
C PRO A 409 39.96 18.72 -0.75
N PRO A 410 39.83 19.23 0.49
CA PRO A 410 40.31 18.56 1.71
C PRO A 410 39.72 17.16 1.94
N ASP A 411 38.48 16.94 1.50
CA ASP A 411 37.74 15.68 1.52
C ASP A 411 38.38 14.61 0.62
N MET A 412 39.04 15.00 -0.48
CA MET A 412 39.81 14.08 -1.32
C MET A 412 41.14 13.67 -0.65
N CYS A 413 41.76 14.57 0.11
CA CYS A 413 43.03 14.31 0.82
C CYS A 413 42.84 13.42 2.07
N LYS A 414 41.65 13.44 2.70
CA LYS A 414 41.37 12.72 3.95
C LYS A 414 41.15 11.21 3.80
N LYS A 415 40.82 10.69 2.61
CA LYS A 415 40.47 9.26 2.39
C LYS A 415 41.68 8.31 2.25
N GLY A 416 42.89 8.72 2.64
CA GLY A 416 44.10 7.89 2.50
C GLY A 416 44.51 7.64 1.04
N MET A 417 43.98 8.44 0.12
CA MET A 417 44.25 8.32 -1.31
C MET A 417 45.35 9.30 -1.73
N LYS A 418 46.34 8.75 -2.44
CA LYS A 418 47.59 9.38 -2.92
C LYS A 418 47.37 10.40 -4.06
N TYR A 419 46.34 11.24 -3.98
CA TYR A 419 46.04 12.19 -5.07
C TYR A 419 47.01 13.35 -5.13
N ASP A 420 47.45 13.86 -3.97
CA ASP A 420 48.54 14.82 -3.89
C ASP A 420 49.84 14.21 -4.44
N GLU A 421 50.19 12.98 -4.01
CA GLU A 421 51.38 12.28 -4.54
C GLU A 421 51.29 12.06 -6.06
N ARG A 422 50.09 11.76 -6.60
CA ARG A 422 49.89 11.56 -8.04
C ARG A 422 49.98 12.88 -8.82
N LYS A 423 49.48 13.98 -8.24
CA LYS A 423 49.66 15.33 -8.80
C LYS A 423 51.14 15.69 -8.82
N GLU A 424 51.85 15.45 -7.72
CA GLU A 424 53.29 15.69 -7.59
C GLU A 424 54.10 14.85 -8.59
N PHE A 425 53.80 13.56 -8.73
CA PHE A 425 54.47 12.67 -9.69
C PHE A 425 54.38 13.21 -11.13
N VAL A 426 53.21 13.69 -11.55
CA VAL A 426 53.05 14.24 -12.91
C VAL A 426 53.75 15.60 -13.05
N CYS A 427 53.78 16.42 -11.99
CA CYS A 427 54.61 17.63 -11.97
C CYS A 427 56.09 17.28 -12.17
N GLU A 428 56.63 16.31 -11.42
CA GLU A 428 58.03 15.88 -11.55
C GLU A 428 58.37 15.35 -12.95
N GLU A 429 57.46 14.59 -13.59
CA GLU A 429 57.66 14.15 -14.97
C GLU A 429 57.72 15.32 -15.96
N ILE A 430 56.88 16.33 -15.78
CA ILE A 430 56.89 17.55 -16.60
C ILE A 430 58.17 18.35 -16.32
N GLU A 431 58.60 18.47 -15.07
CA GLU A 431 59.81 19.20 -14.66
C GLU A 431 61.07 18.59 -15.28
N LYS A 432 61.27 17.26 -15.19
CA LYS A 432 62.41 16.56 -15.82
C LYS A 432 62.46 16.76 -17.33
N ARG A 433 61.29 16.82 -17.98
CA ARG A 433 61.20 17.04 -19.43
C ARG A 433 61.38 18.50 -19.82
N PHE A 434 60.90 19.40 -18.97
CA PHE A 434 61.12 20.83 -19.09
C PHE A 434 62.62 21.15 -18.99
N GLU A 435 63.32 20.62 -17.99
CA GLU A 435 64.78 20.72 -17.83
C GLU A 435 65.50 20.31 -19.13
N LYS A 436 65.26 19.08 -19.62
CA LYS A 436 65.91 18.58 -20.82
C LYS A 436 65.69 19.48 -22.04
N LYS A 437 64.44 19.89 -22.30
CA LYS A 437 64.12 20.76 -23.45
C LYS A 437 64.61 22.20 -23.29
N LEU A 438 64.62 22.71 -22.07
CA LEU A 438 65.14 24.03 -21.75
C LEU A 438 66.64 24.09 -22.04
N LEU A 439 67.39 23.08 -21.63
CA LEU A 439 68.82 22.96 -21.91
C LEU A 439 69.08 22.80 -23.41
N ASP A 440 68.35 21.90 -24.08
CA ASP A 440 68.47 21.68 -25.54
C ASP A 440 68.16 22.96 -26.36
N GLU A 441 67.16 23.77 -25.97
CA GLU A 441 66.80 25.02 -26.68
C GLU A 441 67.72 26.21 -26.36
N ILE A 442 68.36 26.26 -25.18
CA ILE A 442 69.19 27.39 -24.75
C ILE A 442 70.68 27.20 -25.10
N PHE A 443 71.17 25.96 -25.16
CA PHE A 443 72.57 25.60 -25.40
C PHE A 443 72.80 24.96 -26.79
N GLU A 444 72.30 25.57 -27.87
CA GLU A 444 72.54 25.10 -29.26
C GLU A 444 74.03 25.11 -29.68
N THR A 445 74.83 25.93 -29.01
CA THR A 445 76.31 25.93 -29.02
C THR A 445 76.73 26.07 -27.55
N GLU A 446 77.98 25.79 -27.16
CA GLU A 446 78.46 25.82 -25.75
C GLU A 446 78.26 27.17 -24.99
N LYS A 447 77.57 28.16 -25.59
CA LYS A 447 77.19 29.44 -25.02
C LYS A 447 75.66 29.61 -24.97
N ILE A 448 75.17 30.24 -23.90
CA ILE A 448 73.75 30.54 -23.71
C ILE A 448 73.20 31.50 -24.77
N ASN A 449 72.04 31.14 -25.35
CA ASN A 449 71.24 32.05 -26.15
C ASN A 449 70.30 32.93 -25.27
N LYS A 450 70.75 34.14 -24.95
CA LYS A 450 70.06 35.10 -24.07
C LYS A 450 68.73 35.62 -24.61
N GLU A 451 68.56 35.70 -25.94
CA GLU A 451 67.30 36.14 -26.54
C GLU A 451 66.21 35.07 -26.44
N LEU A 452 66.59 33.80 -26.55
CA LEU A 452 65.67 32.67 -26.35
C LEU A 452 65.24 32.56 -24.88
N LEU A 453 66.16 32.76 -23.94
CA LEU A 453 65.83 32.81 -22.51
C LEU A 453 64.79 33.91 -22.21
N LYS A 454 64.97 35.13 -22.74
CA LYS A 454 63.96 36.20 -22.59
C LYS A 454 62.60 35.80 -23.15
N LYS A 455 62.56 35.14 -24.32
CA LYS A 455 61.30 34.66 -24.92
C LYS A 455 60.62 33.59 -24.06
N ILE A 456 61.38 32.70 -23.42
CA ILE A 456 60.86 31.67 -22.52
C ILE A 456 60.31 32.32 -21.23
N VAL A 457 61.02 33.28 -20.64
CA VAL A 457 60.56 34.01 -19.44
C VAL A 457 59.27 34.79 -19.72
N VAL A 458 59.16 35.44 -20.89
CA VAL A 458 57.93 36.12 -21.32
C VAL A 458 56.77 35.14 -21.48
N LYS A 459 57.02 33.91 -21.95
CA LYS A 459 55.99 32.87 -22.02
C LYS A 459 55.58 32.34 -20.65
N ILE A 460 56.53 32.26 -19.71
CA ILE A 460 56.24 31.87 -18.33
C ILE A 460 55.43 32.97 -17.62
N LYS A 461 55.78 34.25 -17.76
CA LYS A 461 55.07 35.38 -17.13
C LYS A 461 53.88 35.83 -17.99
N GLN A 462 52.71 35.21 -17.82
CA GLN A 462 51.46 35.64 -18.48
C GLN A 462 50.65 36.64 -17.63
N ASN A 463 51.09 36.93 -16.39
CA ASN A 463 50.48 37.90 -15.48
C ASN A 463 49.00 37.62 -15.11
N GLU A 464 48.53 36.39 -15.28
CA GLU A 464 47.20 36.00 -14.80
C GLU A 464 47.29 35.58 -13.32
N PRO A 465 46.44 36.13 -12.43
CA PRO A 465 46.55 35.89 -10.98
C PRO A 465 46.43 34.41 -10.59
N LYS A 466 45.63 33.63 -11.34
CA LYS A 466 45.47 32.18 -11.13
C LYS A 466 46.75 31.38 -11.38
N TYR A 467 47.66 31.83 -12.23
CA TYR A 467 48.90 31.10 -12.57
C TYR A 467 50.12 31.56 -11.79
N LYS A 468 50.04 32.69 -11.06
CA LYS A 468 51.19 33.35 -10.43
C LYS A 468 52.07 32.42 -9.57
N ALA A 469 51.46 31.50 -8.82
CA ALA A 469 52.20 30.51 -8.01
C ALA A 469 52.98 29.52 -8.89
N ALA A 470 52.38 29.06 -9.99
CA ALA A 470 53.02 28.17 -10.95
C ALA A 470 54.13 28.89 -11.73
N GLU A 471 53.90 30.16 -12.11
CA GLU A 471 54.88 30.99 -12.81
C GLU A 471 56.13 31.22 -11.96
N ASN A 472 55.97 31.56 -10.69
CA ASN A 472 57.09 31.72 -9.76
C ASN A 472 57.90 30.43 -9.63
N LYS A 473 57.23 29.28 -9.56
CA LYS A 473 57.91 27.98 -9.43
C LYS A 473 58.63 27.58 -10.72
N LEU A 474 58.05 27.81 -11.90
CA LEU A 474 58.72 27.60 -13.18
C LEU A 474 59.95 28.50 -13.36
N ILE A 475 59.89 29.76 -12.90
CA ILE A 475 61.05 30.68 -12.92
C ILE A 475 62.16 30.16 -12.00
N LEU A 476 61.80 29.69 -10.80
CA LEU A 476 62.76 29.12 -9.85
C LEU A 476 63.43 27.86 -10.42
N LEU A 477 62.65 26.95 -11.00
CA LEU A 477 63.17 25.76 -11.70
C LEU A 477 64.07 26.13 -12.89
N THR A 478 63.68 27.14 -13.68
CA THR A 478 64.52 27.66 -14.78
C THR A 478 65.87 28.17 -14.25
N LYS A 479 65.87 28.84 -13.10
CA LYS A 479 67.09 29.30 -12.41
C LYS A 479 67.94 28.11 -11.95
N GLU A 480 67.33 27.14 -11.26
CA GLU A 480 68.00 25.96 -10.73
C GLU A 480 68.62 25.08 -11.82
N PHE A 481 67.94 24.93 -12.97
CA PHE A 481 68.44 24.12 -14.08
C PHE A 481 69.52 24.82 -14.89
N LEU A 482 69.53 26.15 -15.01
CA LEU A 482 70.52 26.86 -15.83
C LEU A 482 71.82 27.18 -15.08
N LEU A 483 71.74 27.61 -13.81
CA LEU A 483 72.91 28.07 -13.05
C LEU A 483 74.07 27.06 -12.91
N PRO A 484 73.84 25.74 -12.84
CA PRO A 484 74.93 24.75 -12.80
C PRO A 484 75.75 24.65 -14.10
N HIS A 485 75.23 25.17 -15.22
CA HIS A 485 75.82 25.02 -16.56
C HIS A 485 76.46 26.30 -17.10
N VAL A 486 76.69 27.31 -16.26
CA VAL A 486 77.27 28.60 -16.67
C VAL A 486 78.33 29.14 -15.72
N ASP A 487 79.23 29.94 -16.28
CA ASP A 487 80.30 30.65 -15.57
C ASP A 487 79.75 31.77 -14.67
N ASP A 488 80.51 32.14 -13.62
CA ASP A 488 80.06 33.10 -12.59
C ASP A 488 79.68 34.50 -13.14
N LYS A 489 80.26 34.92 -14.29
CA LYS A 489 79.86 36.16 -14.97
C LYS A 489 78.49 36.05 -15.63
N GLU A 490 78.14 34.89 -16.18
CA GLU A 490 76.87 34.64 -16.86
C GLU A 490 75.74 34.38 -15.84
N LYS A 491 76.07 33.79 -14.68
CA LYS A 491 75.12 33.62 -13.55
C LYS A 491 74.45 34.94 -13.14
N HIS A 492 75.24 35.99 -12.91
CA HIS A 492 74.71 37.28 -12.45
C HIS A 492 73.79 37.95 -13.49
N GLU A 493 74.01 37.69 -14.79
CA GLU A 493 73.15 38.18 -15.87
C GLU A 493 71.86 37.38 -16.03
N ILE A 494 71.91 36.04 -15.88
CA ILE A 494 70.72 35.17 -15.89
C ILE A 494 69.80 35.53 -14.72
N GLU A 495 70.36 35.79 -13.53
CA GLU A 495 69.59 36.24 -12.38
C GLU A 495 68.85 37.57 -12.64
N LYS A 496 69.47 38.50 -13.39
CA LYS A 496 68.82 39.75 -13.80
C LYS A 496 67.70 39.55 -14.81
N LEU A 497 67.77 38.51 -15.65
CA LEU A 497 66.74 38.19 -16.65
C LEU A 497 65.56 37.39 -16.08
N LEU A 498 65.75 36.74 -14.93
CA LEU A 498 64.73 35.92 -14.25
C LEU A 498 64.00 36.67 -13.12
N LEU A 499 64.49 37.83 -12.68
CA LEU A 499 63.73 38.81 -11.87
C LEU A 499 62.51 39.31 -12.64
#